data_AF-A0A1L8I6M7-F1
#
_entry.id   AF-A0A1L8I6M7-F1
#
_cell.length_a   1.000
_cell.length_b   1.000
_cell.length_c   1.000
_cell.angle_alpha   90.00
_cell.angle_beta   90.00
_cell.angle_gamma   90.00
#
_symmetry.space_group_name_H-M   'P 1'
#
loop_
_entity.id
_entity.type
_entity.pdbx_description
1 polymer ?
#
loop_
_entity_poly.entity_id
_entity_poly.type
_entity_poly.pdbx_seq_one_letter_code
_entity_poly.pdbx_strand_id
1 'polypeptide(L)' 'MLFPEIDKLIEKVGSKYLLVTAAAKRARQLKDGAPVTIDNPTSRKEVGIALEEIARGTIRVEDILKEEMEKETGK' A
#
# COMPACT_ATOMS: atom_id res chain seq x y z
N MET A 1 2.72 6.15 -18.55
CA MET A 1 1.41 6.21 -17.86
C MET A 1 1.67 5.90 -16.39
N LEU A 2 1.27 6.77 -15.46
CA LEU A 2 1.35 6.48 -14.02
C LEU A 2 0.16 5.57 -13.69
N PHE A 3 0.41 4.27 -13.58
CA PHE A 3 -0.55 3.32 -13.00
C PHE A 3 -0.18 3.12 -11.53
N PRO A 4 -1.16 3.10 -10.61
CA PRO A 4 -2.60 3.27 -10.82
C PRO A 4 -3.05 4.73 -11.04
N GLU A 5 -4.25 4.91 -11.60
CA GLU A 5 -4.96 6.19 -11.59
C GLU A 5 -5.33 6.55 -10.14
N ILE A 6 -4.63 7.53 -9.57
CA ILE A 6 -4.71 7.88 -8.15
C ILE A 6 -6.12 8.31 -7.74
N ASP A 7 -6.83 9.08 -8.58
CA ASP A 7 -8.15 9.61 -8.22
C ASP A 7 -9.18 8.49 -8.02
N LYS A 8 -9.22 7.50 -8.91
CA LYS A 8 -10.07 6.30 -8.75
C LYS A 8 -9.72 5.50 -7.51
N LEU A 9 -8.43 5.45 -7.17
CA LEU A 9 -7.98 4.76 -5.97
C LEU A 9 -8.39 5.50 -4.69
N ILE A 10 -8.39 6.83 -4.72
CA ILE A 10 -8.91 7.66 -3.63
C ILE A 10 -10.41 7.45 -3.46
N GLU A 11 -11.19 7.35 -4.55
CA GLU A 11 -12.63 7.03 -4.48
C GLU A 11 -12.88 5.67 -3.83
N LYS A 12 -12.04 4.66 -4.11
CA LYS A 12 -12.11 3.32 -3.51
C LYS A 12 -11.77 3.32 -2.01
N VAL A 13 -10.76 4.09 -1.61
CA VAL A 13 -10.27 4.15 -0.21
C VAL A 13 -11.07 5.14 0.64
N GLY A 14 -11.74 6.12 0.02
CA GLY A 14 -12.55 7.15 0.67
C GLY A 14 -11.74 8.29 1.31
N SER A 15 -10.40 8.23 1.30
CA SER A 15 -9.55 9.31 1.83
C SER A 15 -8.16 9.33 1.21
N LYS A 16 -7.78 10.49 0.67
CA LYS A 16 -6.43 10.75 0.15
C LYS A 16 -5.35 10.55 1.22
N TYR A 17 -5.60 11.01 2.45
CA TYR A 17 -4.63 10.89 3.54
C TYR A 17 -4.43 9.43 3.96
N LEU A 18 -5.52 8.65 4.03
CA LEU A 18 -5.43 7.22 4.33
C LEU A 18 -4.64 6.48 3.24
N LEU A 19 -4.93 6.76 1.97
CA LEU A 19 -4.21 6.15 0.85
C LEU A 19 -2.70 6.45 0.92
N VAL A 20 -2.32 7.70 1.11
CA VAL A 20 -0.91 8.12 1.18
C VAL A 20 -0.20 7.47 2.36
N THR A 21 -0.81 7.51 3.56
CA THR A 21 -0.23 6.91 4.76
C THR A 21 -0.08 5.40 4.62
N ALA A 22 -1.11 4.71 4.11
CA ALA A 22 -1.08 3.27 3.91
C ALA A 22 -0.04 2.87 2.85
N ALA A 23 0.02 3.56 1.72
CA ALA A 23 1.02 3.31 0.69
C ALA A 23 2.45 3.52 1.22
N ALA A 24 2.69 4.58 2.02
CA ALA A 24 3.99 4.83 2.63
C ALA A 24 4.39 3.74 3.65
N LYS A 25 3.44 3.30 4.48
CA LYS A 25 3.65 2.21 5.44
C LYS A 25 3.96 0.90 4.72
N ARG A 26 3.14 0.54 3.73
CA ARG A 26 3.35 -0.67 2.93
C ARG A 26 4.67 -0.63 2.17
N ALA A 27 5.06 0.51 1.62
CA ALA A 27 6.36 0.67 0.99
C ALA A 27 7.54 0.40 1.96
N ARG A 28 7.42 0.79 3.24
CA ARG A 28 8.41 0.42 4.27
C ARG A 28 8.44 -1.08 4.52
N GLN A 29 7.27 -1.72 4.65
CA GLN A 29 7.22 -3.18 4.78
C GLN A 29 7.93 -3.89 3.61
N LEU A 30 7.67 -3.47 2.37
CA LEU A 30 8.33 -4.00 1.18
C LEU A 30 9.84 -3.77 1.22
N LYS A 31 10.28 -2.57 1.64
CA LYS A 31 11.69 -2.24 1.82
C LYS A 31 12.36 -3.12 2.89
N ASP A 32 11.62 -3.47 3.94
CA ASP A 32 12.06 -4.34 5.03
C ASP A 32 12.00 -5.85 4.66
N GLY A 33 11.67 -6.17 3.40
CA GLY A 33 11.68 -7.53 2.87
C GLY A 33 10.34 -8.25 2.87
N ALA A 34 9.23 -7.56 3.16
CA ALA A 34 7.91 -8.15 3.00
C ALA A 34 7.68 -8.55 1.53
N PRO A 35 7.04 -9.71 1.28
CA PRO A 35 6.81 -10.17 -0.08
C PRO A 35 5.81 -9.26 -0.80
N VAL A 36 6.08 -9.02 -2.09
CA VAL A 36 5.13 -8.40 -3.01
C VAL A 36 3.99 -9.39 -3.28
N THR A 37 2.75 -8.93 -3.21
CA THR A 37 1.55 -9.79 -3.33
C THR A 37 0.96 -9.82 -4.73
N ILE A 38 1.58 -9.15 -5.69
CA ILE A 38 1.12 -9.03 -7.08
C ILE A 38 2.19 -9.54 -8.04
N ASP A 39 1.74 -10.21 -9.10
CA ASP A 39 2.63 -10.61 -10.18
C ASP A 39 2.95 -9.43 -11.10
N ASN A 40 4.22 -9.36 -11.50
CA ASN A 40 4.77 -8.45 -12.49
C ASN A 40 4.34 -6.98 -12.28
N PRO A 41 4.72 -6.35 -11.15
CA PRO A 41 4.40 -4.96 -10.87
C PRO A 41 4.96 -4.04 -11.96
N THR A 42 4.20 -3.00 -12.31
CA THR A 42 4.62 -2.01 -13.31
C THR A 42 5.71 -1.10 -12.73
N SER A 43 5.56 -0.74 -11.46
CA SER A 43 6.51 0.04 -10.71
C SER A 43 7.69 -0.80 -10.23
N ARG A 44 8.88 -0.20 -10.29
CA ARG A 44 10.10 -0.72 -9.64
C ARG A 44 10.34 -0.13 -8.26
N LYS A 45 9.59 0.91 -7.88
CA LYS A 45 9.67 1.57 -6.57
C LYS A 45 8.59 1.02 -5.65
N GLU A 46 8.94 0.84 -4.39
CA GLU A 46 8.13 0.23 -3.34
C GLU A 46 6.80 0.96 -3.14
N VAL A 47 6.80 2.30 -3.17
CA VAL A 47 5.56 3.10 -3.08
C VAL A 47 4.63 2.83 -4.26
N GLY A 48 5.17 2.70 -5.47
CA GLY A 48 4.35 2.38 -6.63
C GLY A 48 3.82 0.95 -6.57
N ILE A 49 4.63 -0.02 -6.12
CA ILE A 49 4.21 -1.40 -5.91
C ILE A 49 3.07 -1.45 -4.87
N ALA A 50 3.23 -0.74 -3.75
CA ALA A 50 2.20 -0.65 -2.72
C ALA A 50 0.88 -0.08 -3.26
N LEU A 51 0.94 0.97 -4.08
CA LEU A 51 -0.25 1.53 -4.73
C LEU A 51 -0.90 0.52 -5.70
N GLU A 52 -0.09 -0.26 -6.43
CA GLU A 52 -0.59 -1.33 -7.30
C GLU A 52 -1.24 -2.48 -6.51
N GLU A 53 -0.68 -2.88 -5.38
CA GLU A 53 -1.27 -3.89 -4.48
C GLU A 53 -2.64 -3.42 -3.95
N ILE A 54 -2.74 -2.16 -3.52
CA ILE A 54 -4.01 -1.57 -3.04
C ILE A 54 -5.02 -1.45 -4.19
N ALA A 55 -4.57 -1.04 -5.37
CA ALA A 55 -5.41 -0.93 -6.56
C ALA A 55 -6.00 -2.29 -6.97
N ARG A 56 -5.15 -3.33 -7.01
CA ARG A 56 -5.55 -4.72 -7.30
C ARG A 56 -6.31 -5.39 -6.16
N GLY A 57 -6.28 -4.81 -4.96
CA GLY A 57 -7.00 -5.31 -3.78
C GLY A 57 -6.36 -6.55 -3.16
N THR A 58 -5.10 -6.86 -3.49
CA THR A 58 -4.34 -7.93 -2.84
C THR A 58 -3.90 -7.55 -1.43
N ILE A 59 -3.83 -6.25 -1.15
CA ILE A 59 -3.69 -5.69 0.18
C ILE A 59 -4.74 -4.61 0.40
N ARG A 60 -5.31 -4.57 1.60
CA ARG A 60 -6.27 -3.56 2.03
C ARG A 60 -5.61 -2.52 2.93
N VAL A 61 -6.11 -1.29 2.88
CA VAL A 61 -5.59 -0.16 3.67
C VAL A 61 -5.74 -0.44 5.17
N GLU A 62 -6.85 -1.06 5.56
CA GLU A 62 -7.17 -1.42 6.93
C GLU A 62 -6.18 -2.46 7.50
N ASP A 63 -5.74 -3.41 6.67
CA ASP A 63 -4.79 -4.46 7.07
C ASP A 63 -3.41 -3.84 7.36
N ILE A 64 -2.93 -2.96 6.47
CA ILE A 64 -1.67 -2.21 6.66
C ILE A 64 -1.68 -1.39 7.95
N LEU A 65 -2.81 -0.75 8.26
CA LEU A 65 -2.93 0.10 9.44
C LEU A 65 -2.98 -0.72 10.75
N LYS A 66 -3.65 -1.88 10.75
CA LYS A 66 -3.70 -2.77 11.90
C LYS A 66 -2.33 -3.35 12.24
N GLU A 67 -1.61 -3.83 11.24
CA GLU A 67 -0.26 -4.41 11.42
C GLU A 67 0.71 -3.41 12.06
N GLU A 68 0.60 -2.12 11.73
CA GLU A 68 1.44 -1.09 12.36
C GLU A 68 1.09 -0.91 13.84
N MET A 69 -0.21 -0.82 14.17
CA MET A 69 -0.65 -0.64 15.56
C MET A 69 -0.21 -1.82 16.43
N GLU A 70 -0.25 -3.04 15.90
CA GLU A 70 0.22 -4.24 16.60
C GLU A 70 1.75 -4.19 16.86
N LYS A 71 2.54 -3.70 15.89
CA LYS A 71 3.98 -3.51 16.05
C LYS A 71 4.32 -2.42 17.07
N GLU A 72 3.52 -1.36 17.17
CA GLU A 72 3.71 -0.28 18.13
C GLU A 72 3.32 -0.70 19.56
N THR A 73 2.34 -1.59 19.72
CA THR A 73 1.86 -2.05 21.04
C THR A 73 2.70 -3.19 21.61
N GLY A 74 3.46 -3.90 20.76
CA GLY A 74 4.32 -5.03 21.14
C GLY A 74 5.76 -4.65 21.54
N LYS A 75 6.03 -3.36 21.79
CA LYS A 75 7.34 -2.83 22.18
C LYS A 75 7.30 -2.27 23.60
#